data_AF-A0AA40A728-F1
#
_entry.id   AF-A0AA40A728-F1
#
_cell.length_a   1.000
_cell.length_b   1.000
_cell.length_c   1.000
_cell.angle_alpha   90.00
_cell.angle_beta   90.00
_cell.angle_gamma   90.00
#
_symmetry.space_group_name_H-M   'P 1'
#
loop_
_entity.id
_entity.type
_entity.pdbx_description
1 polymer ?
#
loop_
_entity_poly.entity_id
_entity_poly.type
_entity_poly.pdbx_seq_one_letter_code
_entity_poly.pdbx_strand_id
1 'polypeptide(L)'
;MKDIPITEATHEYLLSLTDLYSTHNIPLIFYDQIGCGRSTHYRDKIADITFWTIDLFLNELDNLIDCLNLRERGFYLLGQSWGGMLAGVYAACKPRGLKKMIIASAPGSMPGYTIRECETNGDYESVKYKKAMGVWYRRHVCQVEPMPEEVRSVMRRLGEDSTSYLTLQGPSEFTVTGSLKDWEGWKDAHNIEVKTLVLNGKYDEVTDKAIEPWVKHIPKDKVKWIKFEESSHMAHWEERERFMEVCAEFLLNG
;
A
#
# COMPACT_ATOMS: atom_id res chain seq x y z
N MET A 1 19.26 -4.85 -11.60
CA MET A 1 18.31 -4.58 -10.51
C MET A 1 17.42 -5.80 -10.39
N LYS A 2 17.21 -6.32 -9.19
CA LYS A 2 16.17 -7.32 -8.96
C LYS A 2 14.84 -6.59 -9.13
N ASP A 3 13.93 -7.09 -9.96
CA ASP A 3 12.61 -6.49 -10.20
C ASP A 3 11.72 -6.85 -9.01
N ILE A 4 11.89 -6.11 -7.91
CA ILE A 4 11.25 -6.42 -6.63
C ILE A 4 9.96 -5.60 -6.50
N PRO A 5 8.84 -6.25 -6.15
CA PRO A 5 7.53 -5.68 -5.80
C PRO A 5 7.63 -4.47 -4.87
N ILE A 6 6.63 -3.57 -4.88
CA ILE A 6 6.60 -2.34 -4.04
C ILE A 6 5.64 -2.49 -2.85
N THR A 7 5.15 -3.70 -2.61
CA THR A 7 4.38 -4.05 -1.42
C THR A 7 5.35 -4.23 -0.22
N GLU A 8 5.08 -3.59 0.93
CA GLU A 8 6.01 -3.44 2.09
C GLU A 8 7.25 -2.55 1.87
N ALA A 9 7.05 -1.47 1.12
CA ALA A 9 8.06 -0.48 0.84
C ALA A 9 8.39 0.45 2.03
N THR A 10 9.62 0.99 2.00
CA THR A 10 10.03 2.07 2.89
C THR A 10 9.29 3.36 2.54
N HIS A 11 9.15 4.28 3.49
CA HIS A 11 8.28 5.45 3.32
C HIS A 11 8.69 6.38 2.17
N GLU A 12 9.91 6.27 1.63
CA GLU A 12 10.42 7.23 0.65
C GLU A 12 9.53 7.38 -0.59
N TYR A 13 8.94 6.31 -1.13
CA TYR A 13 8.04 6.44 -2.30
C TYR A 13 6.74 7.20 -1.99
N LEU A 14 6.42 7.46 -0.72
CA LEU A 14 5.28 8.28 -0.31
C LEU A 14 5.65 9.77 -0.15
N LEU A 15 6.92 10.14 -0.33
CA LEU A 15 7.35 11.52 -0.11
C LEU A 15 6.75 12.53 -1.07
N SER A 16 6.14 12.15 -2.19
CA SER A 16 5.35 13.12 -2.98
C SER A 16 4.18 13.69 -2.17
N LEU A 17 3.65 12.95 -1.19
CA LEU A 17 2.59 13.42 -0.30
C LEU A 17 3.00 14.61 0.56
N THR A 18 4.29 14.95 0.68
CA THR A 18 4.73 16.19 1.37
C THR A 18 4.09 17.44 0.80
N ASP A 19 3.60 17.37 -0.43
CA ASP A 19 2.87 18.45 -1.06
C ASP A 19 1.58 18.81 -0.31
N LEU A 20 0.91 17.85 0.35
CA LEU A 20 -0.25 18.15 1.21
C LEU A 20 0.10 19.13 2.33
N TYR A 21 1.34 19.10 2.83
CA TYR A 21 1.80 20.08 3.80
C TYR A 21 2.08 21.43 3.12
N SER A 22 2.84 21.45 2.03
CA SER A 22 3.24 22.70 1.39
C SER A 22 2.08 23.47 0.73
N THR A 23 1.07 22.78 0.22
CA THR A 23 -0.08 23.40 -0.48
C THR A 23 -1.32 23.54 0.38
N HIS A 24 -1.53 22.66 1.37
CA HIS A 24 -2.76 22.63 2.18
C HIS A 24 -2.51 22.67 3.70
N ASN A 25 -1.25 22.79 4.14
CA ASN A 25 -0.85 22.84 5.55
C ASN A 25 -1.36 21.62 6.36
N ILE A 26 -1.41 20.44 5.73
CA ILE A 26 -1.76 19.18 6.39
C ILE A 26 -0.46 18.53 6.89
N PRO A 27 -0.26 18.40 8.22
CA PRO A 27 0.92 17.74 8.77
C PRO A 27 0.94 16.25 8.45
N LEU A 28 2.12 15.71 8.17
CA LEU A 28 2.31 14.33 7.74
C LEU A 28 3.30 13.63 8.66
N ILE A 29 3.03 12.35 8.94
CA ILE A 29 3.94 11.46 9.64
C ILE A 29 4.19 10.28 8.71
N PHE A 30 5.45 10.11 8.34
CA PHE A 30 5.94 8.94 7.61
C PHE A 30 6.75 8.08 8.57
N TYR A 31 6.63 6.76 8.45
CA TYR A 31 7.47 5.82 9.20
C TYR A 31 7.76 4.58 8.34
N ASP A 32 8.90 3.97 8.58
CA ASP A 32 9.22 2.64 8.04
C ASP A 32 8.67 1.59 9.01
N GLN A 33 7.93 0.61 8.50
CA GLN A 33 7.45 -0.50 9.32
C GLN A 33 8.62 -1.38 9.78
N ILE A 34 8.44 -2.07 10.89
CA ILE A 34 9.38 -3.08 11.39
C ILE A 34 9.74 -4.06 10.27
N GLY A 35 11.05 -4.35 10.11
CA GLY A 35 11.54 -5.20 9.03
C GLY A 35 11.99 -4.48 7.76
N CYS A 36 11.67 -3.20 7.57
CA CYS A 36 12.06 -2.45 6.38
C CYS A 36 12.75 -1.11 6.70
N GLY A 37 13.46 -0.58 5.70
CA GLY A 37 14.01 0.77 5.71
C GLY A 37 14.94 1.08 6.86
N ARG A 38 14.60 2.09 7.65
CA ARG A 38 15.39 2.56 8.80
C ARG A 38 14.93 1.96 10.12
N SER A 39 13.88 1.15 10.09
CA SER A 39 13.39 0.41 11.25
C SER A 39 14.23 -0.83 11.51
N THR A 40 13.96 -1.50 12.62
CA THR A 40 14.76 -2.67 13.02
C THR A 40 14.53 -3.83 12.05
N HIS A 41 15.62 -4.43 11.58
CA HIS A 41 15.61 -5.58 10.69
C HIS A 41 15.69 -6.91 11.46
N TYR A 42 14.91 -7.90 11.02
CA TYR A 42 14.84 -9.24 11.62
C TYR A 42 15.10 -10.32 10.55
N ARG A 43 16.28 -10.29 9.92
CA ARG A 43 16.63 -11.17 8.78
C ARG A 43 16.61 -12.65 9.11
N ASP A 44 16.80 -12.99 10.38
CA ASP A 44 16.69 -14.36 10.91
C ASP A 44 15.25 -14.87 10.96
N LYS A 45 14.25 -13.99 10.77
CA LYS A 45 12.81 -14.29 10.75
C LYS A 45 12.23 -14.52 9.36
N ILE A 46 13.07 -14.75 8.34
CA ILE A 46 12.58 -15.10 7.01
C ILE A 46 11.73 -16.37 7.05
N ALA A 47 10.58 -16.36 6.39
CA ALA A 47 9.57 -17.41 6.39
C ALA A 47 8.93 -17.73 7.77
N ASP A 48 9.20 -16.95 8.83
CA ASP A 48 8.55 -17.09 10.13
C ASP A 48 7.16 -16.40 10.09
N ILE A 49 6.15 -17.15 9.64
CA ILE A 49 4.77 -16.69 9.57
C ILE A 49 4.11 -16.46 10.94
N THR A 50 4.78 -16.87 12.03
CA THR A 50 4.30 -16.59 13.39
C THR A 50 4.81 -15.25 13.91
N PHE A 51 5.91 -14.76 13.33
CA PHE A 51 6.47 -13.44 13.60
C PHE A 51 5.85 -12.37 12.71
N TRP A 52 5.91 -12.56 11.38
CA TRP A 52 5.36 -11.63 10.40
C TRP A 52 3.85 -11.82 10.28
N THR A 53 3.10 -11.07 11.07
CA THR A 53 1.63 -11.14 11.15
C THR A 53 1.03 -9.76 10.97
N ILE A 54 -0.22 -9.68 10.50
CA ILE A 54 -0.95 -8.40 10.45
C ILE A 54 -1.02 -7.78 11.85
N ASP A 55 -1.25 -8.59 12.89
CA ASP A 55 -1.30 -8.14 14.28
C ASP A 55 0.00 -7.45 14.73
N LEU A 56 1.17 -7.89 14.25
CA LEU A 56 2.44 -7.21 14.52
C LEU A 56 2.38 -5.74 14.04
N PHE A 57 1.96 -5.51 12.79
CA PHE A 57 1.91 -4.16 12.22
C PHE A 57 0.77 -3.32 12.78
N LEU A 58 -0.36 -3.93 13.18
CA LEU A 58 -1.42 -3.21 13.89
C LEU A 58 -0.93 -2.73 15.27
N ASN A 59 -0.24 -3.59 16.01
CA ASN A 59 0.34 -3.24 17.31
C ASN A 59 1.47 -2.20 17.17
N GLU A 60 2.27 -2.27 16.11
CA GLU A 60 3.27 -1.25 15.78
C GLU A 60 2.60 0.11 15.53
N LEU A 61 1.54 0.14 14.72
CA LEU A 61 0.80 1.36 14.42
C LEU A 61 0.15 1.96 15.68
N ASP A 62 -0.45 1.11 16.53
CA ASP A 62 -0.97 1.52 17.83
C ASP A 62 0.14 2.17 18.69
N ASN A 63 1.31 1.52 18.76
CA ASN A 63 2.45 2.04 19.52
C ASN A 63 2.91 3.42 19.04
N LEU A 64 3.00 3.62 17.72
CA LEU A 64 3.38 4.90 17.13
C LEU A 64 2.35 5.99 17.46
N ILE A 65 1.05 5.69 17.29
CA ILE A 65 -0.06 6.62 17.56
C ILE A 65 -0.07 7.05 19.03
N ASP A 66 0.18 6.12 19.94
CA ASP A 66 0.24 6.38 21.38
C ASP A 66 1.47 7.19 21.76
N CYS A 67 2.65 6.85 21.22
CA CYS A 67 3.89 7.62 21.44
C CYS A 67 3.77 9.08 21.00
N LEU A 68 3.03 9.33 19.91
CA LEU A 68 2.77 10.67 19.38
C LEU A 68 1.55 11.36 20.01
N ASN A 69 0.90 10.72 20.99
CA ASN A 69 -0.29 11.22 21.69
C ASN A 69 -1.44 11.60 20.74
N LEU A 70 -1.65 10.80 19.69
CA LEU A 70 -2.62 11.11 18.63
C LEU A 70 -4.04 10.61 18.93
N ARG A 71 -4.23 9.72 19.92
CA ARG A 71 -5.57 9.21 20.28
C ARG A 71 -6.57 10.31 20.64
N GLU A 72 -6.14 11.26 21.46
CA GLU A 72 -6.99 12.36 21.93
C GLU A 72 -7.10 13.48 20.89
N ARG A 73 -5.99 13.79 20.21
CA ARG A 73 -5.97 14.82 19.15
C ARG A 73 -6.78 14.39 17.93
N GLY A 74 -6.85 13.08 17.71
CA GLY A 74 -7.33 12.43 16.52
C GLY A 74 -6.38 12.57 15.34
N PHE A 75 -6.45 11.61 14.44
CA PHE A 75 -5.55 11.48 13.29
C PHE A 75 -6.33 11.01 12.06
N TYR A 76 -5.72 11.21 10.90
CA TYR A 76 -6.13 10.61 9.64
C TYR A 76 -5.13 9.53 9.26
N LEU A 77 -5.58 8.52 8.54
CA LEU A 77 -4.72 7.43 8.08
C LEU A 77 -4.80 7.33 6.55
N LEU A 78 -3.67 7.44 5.88
CA LEU A 78 -3.53 7.14 4.46
C LEU A 78 -2.65 5.90 4.34
N GLY A 79 -3.18 4.86 3.71
CA GLY A 79 -2.43 3.66 3.37
C GLY A 79 -2.38 3.47 1.86
N GLN A 80 -1.19 3.23 1.32
CA GLN A 80 -0.98 2.88 -0.09
C GLN A 80 -0.62 1.40 -0.20
N SER A 81 -1.21 0.68 -1.17
CA SER A 81 -0.95 -0.75 -1.41
C SER A 81 -1.10 -1.60 -0.15
N TRP A 82 -0.08 -2.36 0.27
CA TRP A 82 -0.05 -3.06 1.55
C TRP A 82 -0.49 -2.17 2.74
N GLY A 83 -0.04 -0.91 2.79
CA GLY A 83 -0.44 0.03 3.82
C GLY A 83 -1.93 0.34 3.80
N GLY A 84 -2.59 0.30 2.63
CA GLY A 84 -4.03 0.45 2.50
C GLY A 84 -4.81 -0.78 2.98
N MET A 85 -4.25 -1.98 2.76
CA MET A 85 -4.77 -3.22 3.34
C MET A 85 -4.73 -3.16 4.87
N LEU A 86 -3.56 -2.80 5.43
CA LEU A 86 -3.37 -2.65 6.87
C LEU A 86 -4.29 -1.56 7.46
N ALA A 87 -4.43 -0.42 6.78
CA ALA A 87 -5.32 0.65 7.20
C ALA A 87 -6.78 0.20 7.27
N GLY A 88 -7.24 -0.58 6.29
CA GLY A 88 -8.59 -1.15 6.28
C GLY A 88 -8.85 -2.06 7.49
N VAL A 89 -7.92 -2.98 7.78
CA VAL A 89 -8.01 -3.86 8.98
C VAL A 89 -8.01 -3.02 10.25
N TYR A 90 -7.08 -2.07 10.35
CA TYR A 90 -6.96 -1.20 11.51
C TYR A 90 -8.25 -0.40 11.75
N ALA A 91 -8.83 0.20 10.71
CA ALA A 91 -10.08 0.95 10.83
C ALA A 91 -11.28 0.06 11.23
N ALA A 92 -11.32 -1.20 10.78
CA ALA A 92 -12.35 -2.15 11.18
C ALA A 92 -12.30 -2.51 12.68
N CYS A 93 -11.12 -2.39 13.32
CA CYS A 93 -10.96 -2.52 14.77
C CYS A 93 -11.48 -1.31 15.56
N LYS A 94 -12.01 -0.27 14.90
CA LYS A 94 -12.58 0.95 15.50
C LYS A 94 -11.63 1.67 16.47
N PRO A 95 -10.39 1.97 16.05
CA PRO A 95 -9.37 2.55 16.90
C PRO A 95 -9.76 3.96 17.32
N ARG A 96 -9.55 4.26 18.59
CA ARG A 96 -9.83 5.59 19.14
C ARG A 96 -8.94 6.64 18.46
N GLY A 97 -9.57 7.74 18.04
CA GLY A 97 -8.89 8.88 17.44
C GLY A 97 -8.82 8.86 15.91
N LEU A 98 -9.11 7.74 15.25
CA LEU A 98 -9.19 7.73 13.78
C LEU A 98 -10.40 8.56 13.32
N LYS A 99 -10.16 9.59 12.50
CA LYS A 99 -11.20 10.52 12.02
C LYS A 99 -11.68 10.19 10.61
N LYS A 100 -10.74 9.92 9.70
CA LYS A 100 -10.96 9.58 8.29
C LYS A 100 -9.81 8.70 7.80
N MET A 101 -10.09 7.94 6.75
CA MET A 101 -9.11 7.04 6.13
C MET A 101 -9.05 7.23 4.62
N ILE A 102 -7.87 7.08 4.04
CA ILE A 102 -7.64 6.99 2.60
C ILE A 102 -6.97 5.64 2.31
N ILE A 103 -7.58 4.84 1.44
CA ILE A 103 -7.05 3.59 0.91
C ILE A 103 -6.65 3.85 -0.54
N ALA A 104 -5.35 3.90 -0.83
CA ALA A 104 -4.83 4.20 -2.17
C ALA A 104 -4.21 2.95 -2.80
N SER A 105 -4.68 2.56 -3.97
CA SER A 105 -4.14 1.45 -4.77
C SER A 105 -3.93 0.18 -3.97
N ALA A 106 -4.93 -0.20 -3.15
CA ALA A 106 -4.84 -1.32 -2.22
C ALA A 106 -6.03 -2.28 -2.36
N PRO A 107 -5.80 -3.58 -2.58
CA PRO A 107 -6.87 -4.53 -2.83
C PRO A 107 -7.71 -4.78 -1.56
N GLY A 108 -9.01 -5.03 -1.73
CA GLY A 108 -9.89 -5.49 -0.64
C GLY A 108 -9.82 -7.00 -0.39
N SER A 109 -9.23 -7.74 -1.33
CA SER A 109 -8.88 -9.17 -1.25
C SER A 109 -7.71 -9.42 -2.17
N MET A 110 -6.82 -10.36 -1.84
CA MET A 110 -5.70 -10.66 -2.74
C MET A 110 -6.19 -10.99 -4.16
N PRO A 111 -5.69 -10.29 -5.18
CA PRO A 111 -6.14 -10.51 -6.54
C PRO A 111 -5.63 -11.84 -7.08
N GLY A 112 -6.51 -12.62 -7.72
CA GLY A 112 -6.13 -13.81 -8.46
C GLY A 112 -5.50 -13.44 -9.80
N TYR A 113 -4.23 -13.02 -9.82
CA TYR A 113 -3.48 -12.80 -11.06
C TYR A 113 -2.83 -14.11 -11.54
N THR A 114 -2.69 -14.26 -12.86
CA THR A 114 -1.90 -15.33 -13.47
C THR A 114 -1.10 -14.73 -14.63
N ILE A 115 0.17 -14.41 -14.43
CA ILE A 115 1.10 -14.23 -15.54
C ILE A 115 1.71 -15.59 -15.87
N ARG A 116 1.01 -16.29 -16.75
CA ARG A 116 1.01 -17.75 -16.85
C ARG A 116 2.23 -18.42 -17.50
N GLU A 117 3.16 -17.70 -18.10
CA GLU A 117 4.18 -18.37 -18.93
C GLU A 117 5.56 -18.50 -18.24
N CYS A 118 6.08 -17.46 -17.61
CA CYS A 118 7.38 -17.52 -16.93
C CYS A 118 7.24 -17.96 -15.45
N GLU A 119 6.16 -17.55 -14.76
CA GLU A 119 5.93 -17.93 -13.36
C GLU A 119 5.66 -19.43 -13.22
N THR A 120 4.99 -20.05 -14.20
CA THR A 120 4.70 -21.49 -14.19
C THR A 120 5.96 -22.36 -14.16
N ASN A 121 7.08 -21.84 -14.69
CA ASN A 121 8.37 -22.55 -14.68
C ASN A 121 9.31 -22.10 -13.55
N GLY A 122 8.89 -21.16 -12.69
CA GLY A 122 9.71 -20.61 -11.61
C GLY A 122 10.96 -19.85 -12.09
N ASP A 123 11.00 -19.43 -13.35
CA ASP A 123 12.17 -18.76 -13.96
C ASP A 123 12.11 -17.23 -13.78
N TYR A 124 12.21 -16.81 -12.52
CA TYR A 124 12.18 -15.41 -12.12
C TYR A 124 13.48 -14.65 -12.44
N GLU A 125 14.55 -15.36 -12.82
CA GLU A 125 15.88 -14.77 -12.99
C GLU A 125 16.28 -14.55 -14.45
N SER A 126 15.55 -15.13 -15.42
CA SER A 126 15.87 -14.97 -16.83
C SER A 126 15.83 -13.51 -17.31
N VAL A 127 16.68 -13.21 -18.30
CA VAL A 127 16.69 -11.91 -18.99
C VAL A 127 15.33 -11.62 -19.64
N LYS A 128 14.62 -12.66 -20.12
CA LYS A 128 13.29 -12.53 -20.70
C LYS A 128 12.27 -12.08 -19.65
N TYR A 129 12.27 -12.72 -18.49
CA TYR A 129 11.38 -12.36 -17.38
C TYR A 129 11.64 -10.92 -16.92
N LYS A 130 12.89 -10.57 -16.63
CA LYS A 130 13.27 -9.22 -16.17
C LYS A 130 12.86 -8.12 -17.17
N LYS A 131 13.05 -8.37 -18.47
CA LYS A 131 12.58 -7.42 -19.52
C LYS A 131 11.06 -7.29 -19.53
N ALA A 132 10.33 -8.39 -19.41
CA ALA A 132 8.86 -8.39 -19.38
C ALA A 132 8.34 -7.67 -18.12
N MET A 133 8.91 -7.97 -16.95
CA MET A 133 8.62 -7.29 -15.69
C MET A 133 8.87 -5.80 -15.80
N GLY A 134 10.02 -5.37 -16.33
CA GLY A 134 10.31 -3.95 -16.52
C GLY A 134 9.27 -3.22 -17.40
N VAL A 135 8.74 -3.87 -18.45
CA VAL A 135 7.63 -3.29 -19.25
C VAL A 135 6.35 -3.21 -18.42
N TRP A 136 6.05 -4.23 -17.62
CA TRP A 136 4.87 -4.26 -16.78
C TRP A 136 4.92 -3.20 -15.67
N TYR A 137 6.04 -3.07 -14.95
CA TYR A 137 6.23 -2.04 -13.91
C TYR A 137 6.01 -0.63 -14.47
N ARG A 138 6.59 -0.33 -15.64
CA ARG A 138 6.40 0.98 -16.30
C ARG A 138 4.96 1.26 -16.71
N ARG A 139 4.12 0.23 -16.85
CA ARG A 139 2.74 0.38 -17.28
C ARG A 139 1.76 0.39 -16.11
N HIS A 140 2.04 -0.41 -15.10
CA HIS A 140 1.06 -0.74 -14.06
C HIS A 140 1.46 -0.31 -12.65
N VAL A 141 2.73 0.07 -12.45
CA VAL A 141 3.24 0.50 -11.14
C VAL A 141 3.59 1.97 -11.13
N CYS A 142 4.45 2.42 -12.04
CA CYS A 142 4.82 3.82 -12.16
C CYS A 142 5.11 4.17 -13.61
N GLN A 143 4.31 5.06 -14.18
CA GLN A 143 4.42 5.54 -15.56
C GLN A 143 5.33 6.77 -15.71
N VAL A 144 5.79 7.36 -14.60
CA VAL A 144 6.68 8.52 -14.62
C VAL A 144 8.07 8.11 -15.15
N GLU A 145 8.55 8.83 -16.16
CA GLU A 145 9.85 8.58 -16.79
C GLU A 145 10.72 9.87 -16.83
N PRO A 146 11.96 9.85 -16.28
CA PRO A 146 12.55 8.75 -15.53
C PRO A 146 11.84 8.48 -14.20
N MET A 147 11.81 7.22 -13.77
CA MET A 147 11.23 6.84 -12.47
C MET A 147 11.83 7.68 -11.32
N PRO A 148 11.01 8.24 -10.41
CA PRO A 148 11.50 9.05 -9.29
C PRO A 148 12.56 8.32 -8.46
N GLU A 149 13.57 9.03 -7.94
CA GLU A 149 14.62 8.40 -7.11
C GLU A 149 14.04 7.78 -5.84
N GLU A 150 13.02 8.42 -5.27
CA GLU A 150 12.29 7.94 -4.10
C GLU A 150 11.73 6.54 -4.35
N VAL A 151 11.06 6.35 -5.49
CA VAL A 151 10.50 5.07 -5.94
C VAL A 151 11.62 4.06 -6.25
N ARG A 152 12.67 4.48 -6.97
CA ARG A 152 13.82 3.60 -7.26
C ARG A 152 14.55 3.16 -6.00
N SER A 153 14.61 4.01 -4.98
CA SER A 153 15.30 3.71 -3.72
C SER A 153 14.63 2.58 -2.96
N VAL A 154 13.29 2.51 -3.01
CA VAL A 154 12.50 1.43 -2.41
C VAL A 154 12.84 0.09 -3.07
N MET A 155 12.82 0.03 -4.41
CA MET A 155 13.16 -1.19 -5.15
C MET A 155 14.57 -1.69 -4.80
N ARG A 156 15.52 -0.77 -4.59
CA ARG A 156 16.88 -1.10 -4.15
C ARG A 156 16.89 -1.69 -2.74
N ARG A 157 16.22 -1.06 -1.78
CA ARG A 157 16.19 -1.50 -0.37
C ARG A 157 15.50 -2.85 -0.18
N LEU A 158 14.40 -3.10 -0.88
CA LEU A 158 13.78 -4.43 -0.86
C LEU A 158 14.73 -5.50 -1.42
N GLY A 159 15.66 -5.12 -2.31
CA GLY A 159 16.74 -5.99 -2.77
C GLY A 159 17.83 -6.27 -1.75
N GLU A 160 18.01 -5.39 -0.77
CA GLU A 160 18.93 -5.54 0.35
C GLU A 160 18.30 -6.38 1.47
N ASP A 161 17.01 -6.16 1.74
CA ASP A 161 16.23 -6.94 2.71
C ASP A 161 14.77 -7.08 2.27
N SER A 162 14.39 -8.31 1.93
CA SER A 162 13.02 -8.69 1.51
C SER A 162 12.41 -9.69 2.50
N THR A 163 12.89 -9.70 3.75
CA THR A 163 12.52 -10.72 4.75
C THR A 163 11.01 -10.76 5.03
N SER A 164 10.42 -9.62 5.36
CA SER A 164 8.97 -9.51 5.62
C SER A 164 8.19 -9.76 4.33
N TYR A 165 8.62 -9.10 3.25
CA TYR A 165 7.98 -9.16 1.93
C TYR A 165 7.83 -10.59 1.40
N LEU A 166 8.92 -11.37 1.42
CA LEU A 166 8.91 -12.76 0.96
C LEU A 166 8.06 -13.66 1.87
N THR A 167 7.94 -13.32 3.16
CA THR A 167 7.17 -14.11 4.12
C THR A 167 5.67 -13.86 4.01
N LEU A 168 5.27 -12.61 3.80
CA LEU A 168 3.88 -12.18 3.77
C LEU A 168 3.28 -12.32 2.37
N GLN A 169 3.92 -11.75 1.35
CA GLN A 169 3.43 -11.75 -0.02
C GLN A 169 3.95 -12.98 -0.79
N GLY A 170 5.28 -13.11 -0.91
CA GLY A 170 5.92 -14.11 -1.76
C GLY A 170 6.84 -13.47 -2.81
N PRO A 171 7.30 -14.23 -3.82
CA PRO A 171 8.42 -13.82 -4.66
C PRO A 171 8.11 -12.68 -5.65
N SER A 172 6.84 -12.39 -5.96
CA SER A 172 6.44 -11.36 -6.93
C SER A 172 5.05 -10.79 -6.63
N GLU A 173 4.68 -9.65 -7.26
CA GLU A 173 3.32 -9.07 -7.20
C GLU A 173 2.23 -10.04 -7.73
N PHE A 174 2.62 -11.04 -8.53
CA PHE A 174 1.70 -11.99 -9.14
C PHE A 174 1.71 -13.37 -8.47
N THR A 175 2.77 -13.69 -7.74
CA THR A 175 2.93 -14.97 -7.05
C THR A 175 2.77 -14.76 -5.55
N VAL A 176 1.52 -14.73 -5.09
CA VAL A 176 1.20 -14.67 -3.66
C VAL A 176 1.27 -16.07 -3.06
N THR A 177 2.37 -16.36 -2.37
CA THR A 177 2.61 -17.68 -1.74
C THR A 177 2.87 -17.57 -0.23
N GLY A 178 3.07 -16.35 0.27
CA GLY A 178 3.22 -16.07 1.68
C GLY A 178 1.92 -16.16 2.47
N SER A 179 1.96 -15.73 3.72
CA SER A 179 0.82 -15.84 4.64
C SER A 179 -0.41 -15.02 4.22
N LEU A 180 -0.27 -14.05 3.31
CA LEU A 180 -1.37 -13.23 2.81
C LEU A 180 -2.21 -13.89 1.71
N LYS A 181 -1.83 -15.06 1.18
CA LYS A 181 -2.49 -15.67 0.01
C LYS A 181 -4.00 -15.86 0.13
N ASP A 182 -4.50 -16.08 1.35
CA ASP A 182 -5.92 -16.30 1.66
C ASP A 182 -6.56 -15.09 2.37
N TRP A 183 -5.88 -13.94 2.37
CA TRP A 183 -6.33 -12.75 3.06
C TRP A 183 -7.50 -12.05 2.34
N GLU A 184 -8.56 -11.78 3.11
CA GLU A 184 -9.80 -11.16 2.65
C GLU A 184 -10.17 -9.99 3.57
N GLY A 185 -9.50 -8.85 3.41
CA GLY A 185 -9.71 -7.65 4.24
C GLY A 185 -11.13 -7.09 4.21
N TRP A 186 -11.89 -7.35 3.14
CA TRP A 186 -13.28 -6.90 3.02
C TRP A 186 -14.24 -7.54 4.03
N LYS A 187 -13.89 -8.69 4.63
CA LYS A 187 -14.78 -9.41 5.57
C LYS A 187 -15.23 -8.52 6.71
N ASP A 188 -14.31 -7.74 7.26
CA ASP A 188 -14.58 -6.86 8.39
C ASP A 188 -14.79 -5.40 7.97
N ALA A 189 -14.79 -5.10 6.66
CA ALA A 189 -14.96 -3.74 6.17
C ALA A 189 -16.30 -3.10 6.57
N HIS A 190 -17.32 -3.92 6.84
CA HIS A 190 -18.61 -3.47 7.36
C HIS A 190 -18.53 -2.86 8.76
N ASN A 191 -17.43 -3.11 9.50
CA ASN A 191 -17.17 -2.52 10.81
C ASN A 191 -16.53 -1.12 10.74
N ILE A 192 -16.13 -0.65 9.55
CA ILE A 192 -15.49 0.66 9.39
C ILE A 192 -16.51 1.79 9.59
N GLU A 193 -16.30 2.62 10.62
CA GLU A 193 -17.23 3.70 11.00
C GLU A 193 -16.83 5.09 10.47
N VAL A 194 -15.56 5.27 10.11
CA VAL A 194 -15.00 6.54 9.63
C VAL A 194 -15.25 6.73 8.14
N LYS A 195 -15.32 8.00 7.70
CA LYS A 195 -15.34 8.30 6.27
C LYS A 195 -14.05 7.74 5.64
N THR A 196 -14.22 7.08 4.50
CA THR A 196 -13.16 6.39 3.78
C THR A 196 -13.17 6.82 2.31
N LEU A 197 -12.02 7.31 1.85
CA LEU A 197 -11.77 7.54 0.43
C LEU A 197 -10.96 6.36 -0.12
N VAL A 198 -11.44 5.75 -1.19
CA VAL A 198 -10.74 4.69 -1.91
C VAL A 198 -10.27 5.26 -3.24
N LEU A 199 -9.00 5.06 -3.58
CA LEU A 199 -8.36 5.60 -4.77
C LEU A 199 -7.67 4.47 -5.54
N ASN A 200 -7.74 4.48 -6.87
CA ASN A 200 -6.87 3.68 -7.73
C ASN A 200 -6.68 4.33 -9.11
N GLY A 201 -5.63 3.91 -9.82
CA GLY A 201 -5.40 4.33 -11.20
C GLY A 201 -6.15 3.46 -12.23
N LYS A 202 -6.38 4.00 -13.42
CA LYS A 202 -6.92 3.26 -14.57
C LYS A 202 -6.03 2.13 -15.02
N TYR A 203 -4.72 2.33 -14.94
CA TYR A 203 -3.72 1.36 -15.36
C TYR A 203 -3.13 0.59 -14.18
N ASP A 204 -3.67 0.77 -12.97
CA ASP A 204 -3.17 0.22 -11.73
C ASP A 204 -3.10 -1.31 -11.76
N GLU A 205 -2.03 -1.88 -11.19
CA GLU A 205 -1.97 -3.30 -10.87
C GLU A 205 -3.09 -3.71 -9.91
N VAL A 206 -3.58 -2.81 -9.06
CA VAL A 206 -4.77 -2.99 -8.24
C VAL A 206 -5.98 -2.49 -9.02
N THR A 207 -6.49 -3.37 -9.88
CA THR A 207 -7.63 -3.10 -10.74
C THR A 207 -8.90 -2.77 -9.97
N ASP A 208 -9.87 -2.15 -10.65
CA ASP A 208 -11.23 -1.91 -10.13
C ASP A 208 -11.84 -3.14 -9.44
N LYS A 209 -11.65 -4.34 -10.02
CA LYS A 209 -12.12 -5.60 -9.44
C LYS A 209 -11.50 -5.91 -8.07
N ALA A 210 -10.24 -5.54 -7.87
CA ALA A 210 -9.54 -5.70 -6.61
C ALA A 210 -9.95 -4.64 -5.59
N ILE A 211 -10.40 -3.46 -6.04
CA ILE A 211 -10.93 -2.38 -5.20
C ILE A 211 -12.40 -2.62 -4.78
N GLU A 212 -13.20 -3.22 -5.66
CA GLU A 212 -14.64 -3.45 -5.48
C GLU A 212 -15.04 -3.98 -4.09
N PRO A 213 -14.31 -4.92 -3.46
CA PRO A 213 -14.68 -5.40 -2.13
C PRO A 213 -14.73 -4.29 -1.07
N TRP A 214 -13.79 -3.32 -1.08
CA TRP A 214 -13.85 -2.17 -0.16
C TRP A 214 -15.12 -1.36 -0.38
N VAL A 215 -15.42 -1.02 -1.63
CA VAL A 215 -16.56 -0.16 -2.00
C VAL A 215 -17.90 -0.84 -1.72
N LYS A 216 -17.97 -2.16 -1.82
CA LYS A 216 -19.19 -2.95 -1.56
C LYS A 216 -19.45 -3.16 -0.07
N HIS A 217 -18.40 -3.34 0.73
CA HIS A 217 -18.53 -3.79 2.12
C HIS A 217 -18.37 -2.69 3.17
N ILE A 218 -17.69 -1.58 2.86
CA ILE A 218 -17.73 -0.38 3.70
C ILE A 218 -19.14 0.24 3.62
N PRO A 219 -19.74 0.71 4.73
CA PRO A 219 -21.05 1.36 4.69
C PRO A 219 -21.13 2.45 3.61
N LYS A 220 -22.21 2.45 2.83
CA LYS A 220 -22.34 3.28 1.61
C LYS A 220 -22.24 4.79 1.87
N ASP A 221 -22.69 5.25 3.03
CA ASP A 221 -22.59 6.65 3.44
C ASP A 221 -21.18 7.01 3.94
N LYS A 222 -20.27 6.02 4.08
CA LYS A 222 -18.90 6.19 4.56
C LYS A 222 -17.86 6.07 3.46
N VAL A 223 -18.15 5.41 2.35
CA VAL A 223 -17.17 5.18 1.27
C VAL A 223 -17.37 6.10 0.07
N LYS A 224 -16.29 6.69 -0.43
CA LYS A 224 -16.21 7.35 -1.74
C LYS A 224 -15.08 6.70 -2.52
N TRP A 225 -15.32 6.35 -3.77
CA TRP A 225 -14.30 5.82 -4.67
C TRP A 225 -14.01 6.81 -5.79
N ILE A 226 -12.74 7.13 -6.00
CA ILE A 226 -12.27 7.97 -7.11
C ILE A 226 -11.21 7.19 -7.90
N LYS A 227 -11.36 7.23 -9.22
CA LYS A 227 -10.42 6.65 -10.17
C LYS A 227 -9.62 7.75 -10.87
N PHE A 228 -8.31 7.59 -10.92
CA PHE A 228 -7.39 8.46 -11.65
C PHE A 228 -7.20 7.93 -13.08
N GLU A 229 -7.61 8.71 -14.07
CA GLU A 229 -7.77 8.25 -15.46
C GLU A 229 -6.45 8.14 -16.23
N GLU A 230 -5.39 8.78 -15.75
CA GLU A 230 -4.06 8.85 -16.36
C GLU A 230 -2.98 8.28 -15.43
N SER A 231 -3.39 7.48 -14.44
CA SER A 231 -2.50 6.91 -13.43
C SER A 231 -2.52 5.38 -13.41
N SER A 232 -1.44 4.80 -12.90
CA SER A 232 -1.28 3.42 -12.48
C SER A 232 -1.28 3.31 -10.94
N HIS A 233 -0.37 2.52 -10.35
CA HIS A 233 -0.31 2.26 -8.90
C HIS A 233 0.17 3.46 -8.07
N MET A 234 0.79 4.44 -8.73
CA MET A 234 1.43 5.60 -8.12
C MET A 234 0.81 6.91 -8.58
N ALA A 235 -0.53 7.01 -8.49
CA ALA A 235 -1.26 8.23 -8.83
C ALA A 235 -0.73 9.48 -8.09
N HIS A 236 -0.16 9.31 -6.89
CA HIS A 236 0.51 10.36 -6.11
C HIS A 236 1.81 10.88 -6.73
N TRP A 237 2.36 10.21 -7.74
CA TRP A 237 3.45 10.68 -8.58
C TRP A 237 3.01 11.03 -10.00
N GLU A 238 2.03 10.32 -10.54
CA GLU A 238 1.61 10.40 -11.95
C GLU A 238 0.62 11.55 -12.19
N GLU A 239 -0.38 11.71 -11.32
CA GLU A 239 -1.33 12.83 -11.32
C GLU A 239 -1.17 13.64 -10.03
N ARG A 240 0.09 13.96 -9.68
CA ARG A 240 0.50 14.48 -8.37
C ARG A 240 -0.36 15.62 -7.84
N GLU A 241 -0.54 16.71 -8.60
CA GLU A 241 -1.35 17.86 -8.16
C GLU A 241 -2.79 17.46 -7.86
N ARG A 242 -3.45 16.80 -8.82
CA ARG A 242 -4.82 16.31 -8.67
C ARG A 242 -4.96 15.34 -7.50
N PHE A 243 -3.98 14.47 -7.28
CA PHE A 243 -3.97 13.54 -6.16
C PHE A 243 -3.99 14.29 -4.82
N MET A 244 -3.16 15.32 -4.68
CA MET A 244 -3.14 16.14 -3.47
C MET A 244 -4.45 16.90 -3.28
N GLU A 245 -5.02 17.48 -4.34
CA GLU A 245 -6.31 18.18 -4.28
C GLU A 245 -7.43 17.25 -3.80
N VAL A 246 -7.53 16.05 -4.39
CA VAL A 246 -8.53 15.05 -4.00
C VAL A 246 -8.37 14.62 -2.54
N CYS A 247 -7.13 14.38 -2.09
CA CYS A 247 -6.85 14.02 -0.70
C CYS A 247 -7.19 15.19 0.24
N ALA A 248 -6.76 16.41 -0.08
CA ALA A 248 -7.00 17.58 0.76
C ALA A 248 -8.49 17.92 0.85
N GLU A 249 -9.24 17.87 -0.26
CA GLU A 249 -10.68 18.07 -0.27
C GLU A 249 -11.37 17.08 0.69
N PHE A 250 -11.00 15.80 0.60
CA PHE A 250 -11.56 14.78 1.47
C PHE A 250 -11.20 14.98 2.94
N LEU A 251 -9.94 15.29 3.24
CA LEU A 251 -9.47 15.46 4.62
C LEU A 251 -10.05 16.72 5.28
N LEU A 252 -10.13 17.83 4.55
CA LEU A 252 -10.56 19.13 5.08
C LEU A 252 -12.08 19.36 5.03
N ASN A 253 -12.76 18.89 3.97
CA ASN A 253 -14.14 19.29 3.68
C ASN A 253 -15.16 18.14 3.70
N GLY A 254 -14.73 16.90 4.00
CA GLY A 254 -15.59 15.69 4.07
C GLY A 254 -16.18 15.32 5.43
#